data_AF-X0Y8Y8-F1
#
_entry.id   AF-X0Y8Y8-F1
#
_cell.length_a   1.000
_cell.length_b   1.000
_cell.length_c   1.000
_cell.angle_alpha   90.00
_cell.angle_beta   90.00
_cell.angle_gamma   90.00
#
_symmetry.space_group_name_H-M   'P 1'
#
loop_
_entity.id
_entity.type
_entity.pdbx_description
1 polymer ?
#
loop_
_entity_poly.entity_id
_entity_poly.type
_entity_poly.pdbx_seq_one_letter_code
_entity_poly.pdbx_strand_id
1 'polypeptide(L)'
;MKAIGRNLIIIKEKEGTTKTDGGLLLAESQREDIRYVKASVVSAGEEVAGVKENDTIYFDRHAGHKIEVDKKSYHVIKSGDIVVVL
;
A
#
# COMPACT_ATOMS: atom_id res chain seq x y z
N MET A 1 4.31 16.16 -3.64
CA MET A 1 5.50 15.51 -3.05
C MET A 1 6.13 14.60 -4.10
N LYS A 2 7.45 14.37 -4.07
CA LYS A 2 8.15 13.56 -5.07
C LYS A 2 8.92 12.44 -4.39
N ALA A 3 8.73 11.19 -4.83
CA ALA A 3 9.55 10.07 -4.42
C ALA A 3 10.88 10.07 -5.18
N ILE A 4 11.96 9.59 -4.55
CA ILE A 4 13.33 9.58 -5.11
C ILE A 4 13.83 8.15 -5.25
N GLY A 5 14.60 7.88 -6.30
CA GLY A 5 15.18 6.58 -6.61
C GLY A 5 14.10 5.51 -6.79
N ARG A 6 14.23 4.40 -6.06
CA ARG A 6 13.32 3.24 -6.12
C ARG A 6 12.17 3.30 -5.12
N ASN A 7 11.93 4.46 -4.52
CA ASN A 7 10.85 4.64 -3.55
C ASN A 7 9.54 4.98 -4.25
N LEU A 8 8.44 4.62 -3.60
CA LEU A 8 7.09 5.08 -3.95
C LEU A 8 6.43 5.66 -2.70
N ILE A 9 5.64 6.70 -2.90
CA ILE A 9 4.75 7.25 -1.89
C ILE A 9 3.35 6.76 -2.23
N ILE A 10 2.69 6.12 -1.27
CA ILE A 10 1.40 5.48 -1.45
C ILE A 10 0.44 5.87 -0.33
N ILE A 11 -0.85 5.72 -0.61
CA ILE A 11 -1.93 5.75 0.38
C ILE A 11 -2.54 4.36 0.43
N LYS A 12 -2.41 3.66 1.56
CA LYS A 12 -3.04 2.35 1.78
C LYS A 12 -4.55 2.53 1.70
N GLU A 13 -5.22 1.66 0.96
CA GLU A 13 -6.68 1.57 0.98
C GLU A 13 -7.10 1.09 2.37
N LYS A 14 -8.25 1.54 2.87
CA LYS A 14 -8.71 1.13 4.21
C LYS A 14 -9.09 -0.34 4.18
N GLU A 15 -8.40 -1.12 5.01
CA GLU A 15 -8.74 -2.51 5.30
C GLU A 15 -10.13 -2.58 5.96
N GLY A 16 -11.01 -3.40 5.38
CA GLY A 16 -12.39 -3.59 5.82
C GLY A 16 -12.56 -4.64 6.91
N THR A 17 -13.81 -5.02 7.17
CA THR A 17 -14.16 -6.15 8.04
C THR A 17 -14.91 -7.20 7.24
N THR A 18 -14.52 -8.47 7.39
CA THR A 18 -15.23 -9.63 6.82
C THR A 18 -15.96 -10.37 7.94
N LYS A 19 -17.14 -10.92 7.66
CA LYS A 19 -17.86 -11.78 8.61
C LYS A 19 -17.43 -13.23 8.42
N THR A 20 -17.05 -13.91 9.49
CA THR A 20 -16.73 -15.35 9.48
C THR A 20 -18.01 -16.19 9.46
N ASP A 21 -17.90 -17.48 9.12
CA ASP A 21 -19.03 -18.41 9.12
C ASP A 21 -19.70 -18.53 10.50
N GLY A 22 -18.92 -18.35 11.59
CA GLY A 22 -19.40 -18.29 12.97
C GLY A 22 -20.03 -16.95 13.37
N GLY A 23 -20.13 -15.99 12.44
CA GLY A 23 -20.78 -14.71 12.64
C GLY A 23 -19.93 -13.61 13.27
N LEU A 24 -18.66 -13.89 13.57
CA LEU A 24 -17.72 -12.89 14.10
C LEU A 24 -17.26 -11.95 12.98
N LEU A 25 -17.07 -10.68 13.32
CA LEU A 25 -16.42 -9.71 12.42
C LEU A 25 -14.91 -9.81 12.61
N LEU A 26 -14.20 -10.09 11.52
CA LEU A 26 -12.75 -10.14 11.45
C LEU A 26 -12.25 -8.94 10.66
N ALA A 27 -11.35 -8.15 11.24
CA ALA A 27 -10.68 -7.10 10.48
C ALA A 27 -9.77 -7.75 9.42
N GLU A 28 -9.69 -7.19 8.22
CA GLU A 28 -8.74 -7.66 7.20
C GLU A 28 -7.29 -7.60 7.71
N SER A 29 -7.01 -6.67 8.63
CA SER A 29 -5.72 -6.60 9.31
C SER A 29 -5.35 -7.86 10.11
N GLN A 30 -6.33 -8.67 10.50
CA GLN A 30 -6.14 -9.91 11.25
C GLN A 30 -6.09 -11.15 10.34
N ARG A 31 -6.28 -10.97 9.02
CA ARG A 31 -6.16 -12.06 8.05
C ARG A 31 -4.70 -12.35 7.73
N GLU A 32 -4.19 -13.42 8.32
CA GLU A 32 -2.82 -13.90 8.07
C GLU A 32 -2.63 -14.46 6.65
N ASP A 33 -3.73 -14.89 6.01
CA ASP A 33 -3.71 -15.40 4.63
C ASP A 33 -3.58 -14.30 3.57
N ILE A 34 -3.75 -13.02 3.95
CA ILE A 34 -3.63 -11.86 3.07
C ILE A 34 -2.32 -11.12 3.38
N ARG A 35 -1.31 -11.39 2.54
CA ARG A 35 0.01 -10.73 2.62
C ARG A 35 0.07 -9.41 1.86
N TYR A 36 -0.59 -9.32 0.70
CA TYR A 36 -0.52 -8.15 -0.17
C TYR A 36 -1.82 -7.36 -0.11
N VAL A 37 -1.72 -6.06 0.12
CA VAL A 37 -2.88 -5.17 0.30
C VAL A 37 -2.83 -4.03 -0.72
N LYS A 38 -3.99 -3.42 -0.96
CA LYS A 38 -4.15 -2.43 -2.02
C LYS A 38 -3.72 -1.04 -1.57
N ALA A 39 -3.15 -0.27 -2.49
CA ALA A 39 -2.84 1.14 -2.29
C ALA A 39 -2.92 1.94 -3.59
N SER A 40 -3.15 3.25 -3.46
CA SER A 40 -3.03 4.20 -4.55
C SER A 40 -1.66 4.87 -4.53
N VAL A 41 -1.02 4.96 -5.69
CA VAL A 41 0.30 5.61 -5.84
C VAL A 41 0.12 7.13 -5.91
N VAL A 42 0.76 7.84 -4.98
CA VAL A 42 0.83 9.31 -4.96
C VAL A 42 2.04 9.81 -5.72
N SER A 43 3.15 9.08 -5.70
CA SER A 43 4.35 9.42 -6.45
C SER A 43 5.25 8.20 -6.61
N ALA A 44 5.80 8.01 -7.80
CA ALA A 44 6.82 7.02 -8.10
C ALA A 44 8.17 7.71 -8.34
N GLY A 45 9.24 7.15 -7.79
CA GLY A 45 10.60 7.65 -8.02
C GLY A 45 11.10 7.34 -9.44
N GLU A 46 12.12 8.05 -9.87
CA GLU A 46 12.65 8.00 -11.23
C GLU A 46 13.23 6.63 -11.65
N GLU A 47 13.61 5.78 -10.70
CA GLU A 47 14.11 4.42 -10.97
C GLU A 47 13.00 3.36 -10.90
N VAL A 48 11.75 3.76 -10.65
CA VAL A 48 10.62 2.85 -10.59
C VAL A 48 10.09 2.63 -12.01
N ALA A 49 10.29 1.42 -12.54
CA ALA A 49 9.77 1.01 -13.83
C ALA A 49 8.37 0.38 -13.69
N GLY A 50 7.45 0.72 -14.59
CA GLY A 50 6.15 0.05 -14.71
C GLY A 50 5.06 0.49 -13.72
N VAL A 51 5.31 1.53 -12.91
CA VAL A 51 4.32 2.12 -11.99
C VAL A 51 4.28 3.64 -12.18
N LYS A 52 3.07 4.21 -12.20
CA LYS A 52 2.80 5.63 -12.40
C LYS A 52 1.98 6.21 -11.25
N GLU A 53 1.94 7.55 -11.20
CA GLU A 53 1.03 8.26 -10.31
C GLU A 53 -0.42 7.90 -10.63
N ASN A 54 -1.23 7.73 -9.58
CA ASN A 54 -2.63 7.27 -9.60
C ASN A 54 -2.85 5.79 -9.95
N ASP A 55 -1.80 5.02 -10.21
CA ASP A 55 -1.94 3.57 -10.34
C ASP A 55 -2.46 2.97 -9.03
N THR A 56 -3.24 1.91 -9.19
CA THR A 56 -3.67 1.07 -8.07
C THR A 56 -2.76 -0.15 -8.01
N ILE A 57 -2.16 -0.41 -6.85
CA ILE A 57 -1.16 -1.46 -6.70
C ILE A 57 -1.49 -2.40 -5.55
N TYR A 58 -0.92 -3.61 -5.60
CA TYR A 58 -0.80 -4.50 -4.45
C TYR A 58 0.65 -4.54 -3.99
N PHE A 59 0.86 -4.33 -2.69
CA PHE A 59 2.20 -4.32 -2.07
C PHE A 59 2.19 -5.10 -0.75
N ASP A 60 3.36 -5.53 -0.29
CA ASP A 60 3.49 -6.27 0.96
C ASP A 60 3.04 -5.40 2.15
N ARG A 61 2.04 -5.86 2.91
CA ARG A 61 1.44 -5.08 4.01
C ARG A 61 2.43 -4.67 5.10
N HIS A 62 3.50 -5.45 5.28
CA HIS A 62 4.56 -5.22 6.27
C HIS A 62 5.66 -4.29 5.75
N ALA A 63 5.67 -3.98 4.45
CA ALA A 63 6.67 -3.13 3.85
C ALA A 63 6.45 -1.63 4.12
N GLY A 64 7.56 -0.92 4.10
CA GLY A 64 7.62 0.53 4.13
C GLY A 64 7.49 1.17 5.50
N HIS A 65 7.50 2.50 5.48
CA HIS A 65 7.41 3.33 6.68
C HIS A 65 6.36 4.41 6.50
N LYS A 66 5.64 4.71 7.59
CA LYS A 66 4.66 5.79 7.62
C LYS A 66 5.39 7.14 7.73
N ILE A 67 4.97 8.10 6.94
CA ILE A 67 5.40 9.50 7.04
C ILE A 67 4.17 10.41 7.18
N GLU A 68 4.35 11.54 7.84
CA GLU A 68 3.31 12.57 7.96
C GLU A 68 3.79 13.87 7.34
N VAL A 69 2.97 14.45 6.46
CA VAL A 69 3.20 15.75 5.82
C VAL A 69 1.87 16.50 5.85
N ASP A 70 1.86 17.72 6.37
CA ASP A 70 0.66 18.56 6.48
C ASP A 70 -0.53 17.85 7.16
N LYS A 71 -0.26 17.09 8.24
CA LYS A 71 -1.23 16.27 8.97
C LYS A 71 -1.88 15.16 8.14
N LYS A 72 -1.32 14.85 6.96
CA LYS A 72 -1.72 13.72 6.13
C LYS A 72 -0.69 12.61 6.26
N SER A 73 -1.19 11.40 6.49
CA SER A 73 -0.37 10.19 6.58
C SER A 73 -0.17 9.55 5.21
N TYR A 74 1.07 9.22 4.88
CA TYR A 74 1.45 8.45 3.69
C TYR A 74 2.30 7.25 4.10
N HIS A 75 2.50 6.30 3.18
CA HIS A 75 3.50 5.25 3.32
C HIS A 75 4.55 5.36 2.22
N VAL A 76 5.81 5.15 2.59
CA VAL A 76 6.92 5.04 1.65
C VAL A 76 7.34 3.57 1.57
N ILE A 77 7.24 2.98 0.40
CA ILE A 77 7.65 1.60 0.09
C ILE A 77 8.73 1.60 -1.01
N LYS A 78 9.40 0.48 -1.22
CA LYS A 78 10.33 0.29 -2.34
C LYS A 78 9.63 -0.40 -3.51
N SER A 79 10.17 -0.22 -4.71
CA SER A 79 9.64 -0.86 -5.93
C SER A 79 9.56 -2.38 -5.83
N GLY A 80 10.45 -3.02 -5.06
CA GLY A 80 10.46 -4.48 -4.86
C GLY A 80 9.35 -5.00 -3.95
N ASP A 81 8.64 -4.13 -3.25
CA ASP A 81 7.53 -4.50 -2.36
C ASP A 81 6.20 -4.66 -3.13
N ILE A 82 6.18 -4.26 -4.41
CA ILE A 82 5.00 -4.25 -5.28
C ILE A 82 4.95 -5.53 -6.10
N VAL A 83 3.78 -6.15 -6.16
CA VAL A 83 3.58 -7.40 -6.91
C VAL A 83 2.63 -7.26 -8.10
N VAL A 84 1.70 -6.30 -8.07
CA VAL A 84 0.69 -6.10 -9.12
C VAL A 84 0.36 -4.61 -9.27
N VAL A 85 0.14 -4.17 -10.51
CA VAL A 85 -0.48 -2.89 -10.89
C VAL A 85 -1.81 -3.21 -11.58
N LEU A 86 -2.90 -2.52 -11.23
CA LEU A 86 -4.25 -2.65 -11.79
C LEU A 86 -4.56 -1.55 -12.81
#